data_AF-A0A7Y7RML0-F1
#
_entry.id   AF-A0A7Y7RML0-F1
#
_cell.length_a   1.000
_cell.length_b   1.000
_cell.length_c   1.000
_cell.angle_alpha   90.00
_cell.angle_beta   90.00
_cell.angle_gamma   90.00
#
_symmetry.space_group_name_H-M   'P 1'
#
loop_
_entity.id
_entity.type
_entity.pdbx_description
1 polymer ?
#
loop_
_entity_poly.entity_id
_entity_poly.type
_entity_poly.pdbx_seq_one_letter_code
_entity_poly.pdbx_strand_id
1 'polypeptide(L)'
;MRSDDDIYNEIGSILFQIAPDGACKIIMRAQLSQELDSCEYEYDYIDKQGNVAWFTAGGRANTDILALLTELRRWYVENKLTGGLPAWSGCEVTLDLVKVKIGIDFVYS
;
A
#
# COMPACT_ATOMS: atom_id res chain seq x y z
N MET A 1 -9.02 16.31 7.15
CA MET A 1 -8.24 15.32 6.39
C MET A 1 -7.29 14.66 7.37
N ARG A 2 -7.20 13.33 7.36
CA ARG A 2 -6.25 12.61 8.22
C ARG A 2 -4.81 12.87 7.76
N SER A 3 -3.80 12.63 8.60
CA SER A 3 -2.40 12.73 8.14
C SER A 3 -2.05 11.55 7.22
N ASP A 4 -0.94 11.65 6.50
CA ASP A 4 -0.35 10.52 5.81
C ASP A 4 0.00 9.37 6.77
N ASP A 5 0.51 9.67 7.97
CA ASP A 5 0.75 8.67 9.02
C ASP A 5 -0.52 7.86 9.38
N ASP A 6 -1.67 8.52 9.51
CA ASP A 6 -2.95 7.85 9.79
C ASP A 6 -3.32 6.89 8.64
N ILE A 7 -3.16 7.34 7.40
CA ILE A 7 -3.45 6.54 6.21
C ILE A 7 -2.49 5.35 6.10
N TYR A 8 -1.20 5.55 6.40
CA TYR A 8 -0.20 4.49 6.41
C TYR A 8 -0.53 3.43 7.45
N ASN A 9 -0.95 3.85 8.65
CA ASN A 9 -1.35 2.93 9.70
C ASN A 9 -2.59 2.11 9.32
N GLU A 10 -3.58 2.72 8.65
CA GLU A 10 -4.77 2.00 8.17
C GLU A 10 -4.42 0.99 7.06
N ILE A 11 -3.58 1.37 6.09
CA ILE A 11 -3.07 0.43 5.08
C ILE A 11 -2.33 -0.73 5.77
N GLY A 12 -1.45 -0.43 6.72
CA GLY A 12 -0.71 -1.42 7.49
C GLY A 12 -1.62 -2.38 8.26
N SER A 13 -2.69 -1.87 8.86
CA SER A 13 -3.68 -2.70 9.56
C SER A 13 -4.40 -3.65 8.61
N ILE A 14 -4.78 -3.20 7.41
CA ILE A 14 -5.42 -4.07 6.41
C ILE A 14 -4.45 -5.16 5.97
N LEU A 15 -3.21 -4.79 5.62
CA LEU A 15 -2.18 -5.74 5.22
C LEU A 15 -1.88 -6.77 6.32
N PHE A 16 -1.83 -6.35 7.59
CA PHE A 16 -1.66 -7.26 8.72
C PHE A 16 -2.80 -8.29 8.82
N GLN A 17 -4.05 -7.88 8.59
CA GLN A 17 -5.22 -8.76 8.69
C GLN A 17 -5.29 -9.82 7.59
N ILE A 18 -4.77 -9.52 6.40
CA ILE A 18 -4.74 -10.45 5.26
C ILE A 18 -3.46 -11.29 5.20
N ALA A 19 -2.53 -11.07 6.15
CA ALA A 19 -1.24 -11.73 6.17
C ALA A 19 -1.40 -13.27 6.19
N PRO A 20 -0.73 -14.01 5.29
CA PRO A 20 -0.68 -15.45 5.39
C PRO A 20 -0.01 -15.93 6.68
N ASP A 21 -0.43 -17.08 7.18
CA ASP A 21 0.17 -17.69 8.37
C ASP A 21 1.68 -17.90 8.17
N GLY A 22 2.47 -17.43 9.13
CA GLY A 22 3.92 -17.57 9.10
C GLY A 22 4.66 -16.51 8.26
N ALA A 23 3.95 -15.55 7.66
CA ALA A 23 4.57 -14.39 7.03
C ALA A 23 5.34 -13.53 8.06
N CYS A 24 6.50 -13.04 7.65
CA CYS A 24 7.31 -12.06 8.38
C CYS A 24 7.29 -10.68 7.72
N LYS A 25 7.03 -10.63 6.42
CA LYS A 25 6.91 -9.37 5.66
C LYS A 25 5.86 -9.53 4.57
N ILE A 26 5.12 -8.46 4.31
CA ILE A 26 4.25 -8.31 3.14
C ILE A 26 4.84 -7.26 2.22
N ILE A 27 4.77 -7.50 0.92
CA ILE A 27 5.10 -6.54 -0.13
C ILE A 27 3.87 -6.44 -1.02
N MET A 28 3.24 -5.27 -1.05
CA MET A 28 2.13 -4.97 -1.95
C MET A 28 2.62 -4.00 -3.02
N ARG A 29 2.34 -4.30 -4.29
CA ARG A 29 2.54 -3.35 -5.39
C ARG A 29 1.17 -2.92 -5.90
N ALA A 30 0.98 -1.62 -6.03
CA ALA A 30 -0.28 -1.04 -6.45
C ALA A 30 -0.05 -0.04 -7.59
N GLN A 31 -0.92 -0.07 -8.58
CA GLN A 31 -0.93 0.87 -9.70
C GLN A 31 -2.35 1.42 -9.89
N LEU A 32 -2.52 2.71 -9.63
CA LEU A 32 -3.80 3.41 -9.78
C LEU A 32 -4.11 3.66 -11.25
N SER A 33 -5.40 3.57 -11.60
CA SER A 33 -5.90 4.07 -12.87
C SER A 33 -5.79 5.60 -12.92
N GLN A 34 -5.76 6.17 -14.13
CA GLN A 34 -5.74 7.61 -14.32
C GLN A 34 -6.96 8.32 -13.68
N GLU A 35 -8.12 7.65 -13.71
CA GLU A 35 -9.39 8.15 -13.15
C GLU A 35 -9.52 7.90 -11.64
N LEU A 36 -8.57 7.19 -11.03
CA LEU A 36 -8.53 6.85 -9.59
C LEU A 36 -9.73 6.03 -9.09
N ASP A 37 -10.39 5.31 -9.99
CA ASP A 37 -11.57 4.48 -9.76
C ASP A 37 -11.26 2.99 -9.65
N SER A 38 -10.03 2.61 -10.01
CA SER A 38 -9.54 1.24 -10.04
C SER A 38 -8.04 1.20 -9.76
N CYS A 39 -7.56 0.03 -9.34
CA CYS A 39 -6.16 -0.20 -9.01
C CYS A 39 -5.80 -1.65 -9.30
N GLU A 40 -4.64 -1.85 -9.93
CA GLU A 40 -4.02 -3.16 -10.08
C GLU A 40 -3.18 -3.46 -8.84
N TYR A 41 -3.24 -4.71 -8.36
CA TYR A 41 -2.54 -5.13 -7.15
C TYR A 41 -1.77 -6.42 -7.36
N GLU A 42 -0.56 -6.46 -6.80
CA GLU A 42 0.20 -7.68 -6.57
C GLU A 42 0.57 -7.77 -5.09
N TYR A 43 0.55 -8.99 -4.54
CA TYR A 43 0.88 -9.24 -3.15
C TYR A 43 1.84 -10.42 -3.03
N ASP A 44 2.99 -10.15 -2.44
CA ASP A 44 3.96 -11.15 -2.01
C ASP A 44 4.10 -11.13 -0.50
N TYR A 45 4.45 -12.27 0.08
CA TYR A 45 4.95 -12.34 1.44
C TYR A 45 6.29 -13.06 1.50
N ILE A 46 7.06 -12.74 2.55
CA ILE A 46 8.29 -13.44 2.89
C ILE A 46 8.05 -14.20 4.19
N ASP A 47 8.30 -15.51 4.18
CA ASP A 47 8.19 -16.37 5.36
C ASP A 47 9.43 -16.30 6.28
N LYS A 48 9.40 -17.03 7.40
CA LYS A 48 10.51 -17.12 8.35
C LYS A 48 11.80 -17.70 7.79
N GLN A 49 11.72 -18.47 6.70
CA GLN A 49 12.86 -19.08 6.03
C GLN A 49 13.45 -18.16 4.95
N GLY A 50 12.80 -17.02 4.70
CA GLY A 50 13.19 -16.08 3.66
C GLY A 50 12.61 -16.42 2.28
N ASN A 51 11.69 -17.38 2.18
CA ASN A 51 11.06 -17.73 0.92
C ASN A 51 10.03 -16.66 0.55
N VAL A 52 9.96 -16.34 -0.74
CA VAL A 52 8.96 -15.43 -1.31
C VAL A 52 7.83 -16.26 -1.91
N ALA A 53 6.59 -15.89 -1.62
CA ALA A 53 5.42 -16.48 -2.27
C ALA A 53 4.32 -15.42 -2.47
N TRP A 54 3.56 -15.58 -3.56
CA TRP A 54 2.44 -14.71 -3.87
C TRP A 54 1.19 -15.11 -3.08
N PHE A 55 0.29 -14.15 -2.85
CA PHE A 55 -1.03 -14.40 -2.27
C PHE A 55 -2.07 -13.39 -2.78
N THR A 56 -3.32 -13.50 -2.32
CA THR A 56 -4.40 -12.59 -2.70
C THR A 56 -5.05 -11.96 -1.47
N ALA A 57 -5.26 -10.64 -1.48
CA ALA A 57 -5.85 -9.88 -0.39
C ALA A 57 -7.38 -9.99 -0.27
N GLY A 58 -8.05 -10.49 -1.31
CA GLY A 58 -9.52 -10.53 -1.41
C GLY A 58 -10.15 -9.18 -1.76
N GLY A 59 -11.40 -9.22 -2.25
CA GLY A 59 -12.06 -8.03 -2.82
C GLY A 59 -12.27 -6.88 -1.84
N ARG A 60 -12.57 -7.18 -0.56
CA ARG A 60 -12.77 -6.14 0.46
C ARG A 60 -11.49 -5.36 0.74
N ALA A 61 -10.37 -6.05 0.96
CA ALA A 61 -9.09 -5.41 1.20
C ALA A 61 -8.66 -4.54 0.02
N ASN A 62 -8.83 -5.03 -1.22
CA ASN A 62 -8.53 -4.25 -2.42
C ASN A 62 -9.35 -2.96 -2.52
N THR A 63 -10.64 -3.02 -2.18
CA THR A 63 -11.53 -1.84 -2.18
C THR A 63 -11.14 -0.85 -1.09
N ASP A 64 -10.85 -1.33 0.12
CA ASP A 64 -10.48 -0.48 1.25
C ASP A 64 -9.12 0.19 1.00
N ILE A 65 -8.14 -0.55 0.44
CA ILE A 65 -6.83 0.00 0.06
C ILE A 65 -6.95 1.02 -1.08
N LEU A 66 -7.82 0.80 -2.07
CA LEU A 66 -8.04 1.77 -3.16
C LEU A 66 -8.52 3.11 -2.60
N ALA A 67 -9.47 3.09 -1.68
CA ALA A 67 -9.97 4.30 -1.04
C ALA A 67 -8.85 5.07 -0.31
N LEU A 68 -8.02 4.34 0.44
CA LEU A 68 -6.89 4.91 1.19
C LEU A 68 -5.80 5.47 0.26
N LEU A 69 -5.43 4.78 -0.80
CA LEU A 69 -4.44 5.26 -1.78
C LEU A 69 -4.94 6.51 -2.51
N THR A 70 -6.21 6.56 -2.87
CA THR A 70 -6.83 7.76 -3.48
C THR A 70 -6.87 8.93 -2.49
N GLU A 71 -7.17 8.69 -1.22
CA GLU A 71 -7.09 9.72 -0.15
C GLU A 71 -5.66 10.23 0.02
N LEU A 72 -4.69 9.32 0.09
CA LEU A 72 -3.27 9.65 0.24
C LEU A 72 -2.76 10.49 -0.93
N ARG A 73 -3.11 10.11 -2.16
CA ARG A 73 -2.72 10.85 -3.35
C ARG A 73 -3.28 12.27 -3.33
N ARG A 74 -4.54 12.44 -2.93
CA ARG A 74 -5.18 13.75 -2.76
C ARG A 74 -4.44 14.57 -1.69
N TRP A 75 -4.12 13.96 -0.55
CA TRP A 75 -3.38 14.61 0.54
C TRP A 75 -2.03 15.18 0.06
N TYR A 76 -1.26 14.42 -0.72
CA TYR A 76 0.01 14.86 -1.29
C TYR A 76 -0.15 16.07 -2.24
N VAL A 77 -1.19 16.07 -3.07
CA VAL A 77 -1.50 17.18 -3.99
C VAL A 77 -1.90 18.44 -3.23
N GLU A 78 -2.84 18.32 -2.29
CA GLU A 78 -3.37 19.45 -1.52
C GLU A 78 -2.30 20.10 -0.64
N ASN A 79 -1.39 19.31 -0.08
CA ASN A 79 -0.28 19.80 0.74
C ASN A 79 0.97 20.20 -0.07
N LYS A 80 0.90 20.20 -1.42
CA LYS A 80 2.01 20.59 -2.32
C LYS A 80 3.30 19.77 -2.11
N LEU A 81 3.16 18.50 -1.74
CA LEU A 81 4.27 17.59 -1.47
C LEU A 81 4.78 16.85 -2.70
N THR A 82 4.24 17.14 -3.88
CA THR A 82 4.71 16.56 -5.15
C THR A 82 5.93 17.26 -5.74
N GLY A 83 6.41 18.35 -5.10
CA GLY A 83 7.55 19.11 -5.61
C GLY A 83 7.30 19.77 -6.98
N GLY A 84 6.03 20.01 -7.34
CA GLY A 84 5.63 20.54 -8.65
C GLY A 84 5.56 19.49 -9.76
N LEU A 85 5.84 18.22 -9.46
CA LEU A 85 5.66 17.09 -10.38
C LEU A 85 4.22 16.56 -10.34
N PRO A 86 3.80 15.77 -11.34
CA PRO A 86 2.58 14.97 -11.25
C PRO A 86 2.57 14.13 -9.97
N ALA A 87 1.38 13.96 -9.38
CA ALA A 87 1.24 13.03 -8.27
C ALA A 87 1.52 11.60 -8.75
N TRP A 88 2.13 10.81 -7.87
CA TRP A 88 2.47 9.41 -8.10
C TRP A 88 1.27 8.61 -8.64
N SER A 89 1.59 7.58 -9.42
CA SER A 89 0.60 6.70 -10.08
C SER A 89 0.58 5.30 -9.49
N GLY A 90 1.62 4.92 -8.74
CA GLY A 90 1.66 3.64 -8.05
C GLY A 90 2.53 3.70 -6.79
N CYS A 91 2.61 2.58 -6.08
CA CYS A 91 3.49 2.44 -4.93
C CYS A 91 3.86 0.98 -4.66
N GLU A 92 5.01 0.78 -4.02
CA GLU A 92 5.35 -0.45 -3.31
C GLU A 92 5.19 -0.20 -1.80
N VAL A 93 4.35 -0.98 -1.14
CA VAL A 93 4.17 -0.95 0.32
C VAL A 93 4.83 -2.17 0.92
N THR A 94 5.75 -1.94 1.85
CA THR A 94 6.37 -2.98 2.66
C THR A 94 5.83 -2.92 4.08
N LEU A 95 5.28 -4.03 4.59
CA LEU A 95 4.93 -4.20 6.00
C LEU A 95 5.83 -5.27 6.64
N ASP A 96 6.71 -4.86 7.54
CA ASP A 96 7.47 -5.76 8.40
C ASP A 96 6.60 -6.18 9.60
N LEU A 97 6.13 -7.43 9.61
CA LEU A 97 5.22 -7.96 10.64
C LEU A 97 5.94 -8.22 11.96
N VAL A 98 7.27 -8.35 11.95
CA VAL A 98 8.09 -8.59 13.15
C VAL A 98 8.38 -7.27 13.87
N LYS A 99 8.72 -6.22 13.10
CA LYS A 99 8.99 -4.88 13.63
C LYS A 99 7.75 -4.01 13.75
N VAL A 100 6.62 -4.47 13.19
CA VAL A 100 5.36 -3.72 13.08
C VAL A 100 5.64 -2.35 12.45
N LYS A 101 6.30 -2.36 11.30
CA LYS A 101 6.72 -1.14 10.58
C LYS A 101 6.26 -1.20 9.14
N ILE A 102 5.55 -0.15 8.73
CA ILE A 102 5.19 0.09 7.33
C ILE A 102 6.19 1.04 6.66
N GLY A 103 6.44 0.83 5.38
CA GLY A 103 7.10 1.77 4.47
C GLY A 103 6.38 1.79 3.14
N ILE A 104 6.38 2.95 2.48
CA ILE A 104 5.75 3.15 1.17
C ILE A 104 6.75 3.87 0.27
N ASP A 105 7.01 3.28 -0.88
CA ASP A 105 7.83 3.85 -1.94
C ASP A 105 6.93 4.18 -3.14
N PHE A 106 6.92 5.44 -3.58
CA PHE A 106 6.04 5.90 -4.64
C PHE A 106 6.66 5.73 -6.03
N VAL A 107 5.82 5.35 -7.00
CA VAL A 107 6.16 5.22 -8.42
C VAL A 107 5.52 6.36 -9.20
N TYR A 108 6.32 7.03 -10.02
CA TYR A 108 5.91 8.13 -10.88
C TYR A 108 5.94 7.69 -12.35
N SER A 109 4.99 8.18 -13.14
CA SER A 109 4.90 7.98 -14.60
C SER A 109 5.22 9.25 -15.38
#